data_AF-A0A2G2K720-F1
#
_entry.id   AF-A0A2G2K720-F1
#
_cell.length_a   1.000
_cell.length_b   1.000
_cell.length_c   1.000
_cell.angle_alpha   90.00
_cell.angle_beta   90.00
_cell.angle_gamma   90.00
#
_symmetry.space_group_name_H-M   'P 1'
#
loop_
_entity.id
_entity.type
_entity.pdbx_description
1 polymer ?
#
loop_
_entity_poly.entity_id
_entity_poly.type
_entity_poly.pdbx_seq_one_letter_code
_entity_poly.pdbx_strand_id
1 'polypeptide(L)'
;MKDINKFTNELFNSSGLSVNPSHDIHDLCKEIKINGDAIEDIDSDKVESLSELGLSISSDLDIQDIWKYAAIFNTLKEFGYSEIDENVQSTASELSGSWEEAVTILSTKISETNVTSDADEKDITDLVDYIIGCMFLGVEAALNDSNDEGIDVWVMGVGSICDDGHPVGDTIFKACEDFSIKYSVRDILGDSFIQALLSLYSVDVDDYRDDDEGVDWDQVSGAVKQLM
;
A
#
# COMPACT_ATOMS: atom_id res chain seq x y z
N MET A 1 0.70 -2.52 12.29
CA MET A 1 2.02 -3.24 12.32
C MET A 1 2.16 -4.39 13.32
N LYS A 2 1.82 -4.23 14.62
CA LYS A 2 2.07 -5.29 15.63
C LYS A 2 1.42 -6.64 15.28
N ASP A 3 0.22 -6.60 14.72
CA ASP A 3 -0.54 -7.81 14.38
C ASP A 3 -0.03 -8.48 13.10
N ILE A 4 0.36 -7.72 12.07
CA ILE A 4 1.11 -8.24 10.91
C ILE A 4 2.38 -8.95 11.37
N ASN A 5 3.18 -8.32 12.23
CA ASN A 5 4.43 -8.93 12.73
C ASN A 5 4.16 -10.21 13.53
N LYS A 6 3.03 -10.29 14.25
CA LYS A 6 2.63 -11.52 14.93
C LYS A 6 2.31 -12.62 13.90
N PHE A 7 1.54 -12.30 12.88
CA PHE A 7 1.18 -13.25 11.82
C PHE A 7 2.43 -13.73 11.06
N THR A 8 3.29 -12.83 10.60
CA THR A 8 4.50 -13.21 9.85
C THR A 8 5.44 -14.05 10.73
N ASN A 9 5.62 -13.71 12.00
CA ASN A 9 6.39 -14.57 12.91
C ASN A 9 5.84 -16.01 12.99
N GLU A 10 4.52 -16.17 13.08
CA GLU A 10 3.90 -17.49 13.14
C GLU A 10 4.01 -18.25 11.81
N LEU A 11 3.87 -17.55 10.67
CA LEU A 11 4.02 -18.10 9.33
C LEU A 11 5.41 -18.72 9.14
N PHE A 12 6.46 -17.95 9.41
CA PHE A 12 7.84 -18.41 9.24
C PHE A 12 8.20 -19.51 10.25
N ASN A 13 7.77 -19.41 11.51
CA ASN A 13 7.96 -20.47 12.49
C ASN A 13 7.29 -21.78 12.04
N SER A 14 6.09 -21.69 11.47
CA SER A 14 5.36 -22.83 10.92
C SER A 14 6.07 -23.49 9.75
N SER A 15 6.80 -22.68 8.97
CA SER A 15 7.68 -23.07 7.85
C SER A 15 9.05 -23.61 8.30
N GLY A 16 9.33 -23.66 9.62
CA GLY A 16 10.64 -24.06 10.15
C GLY A 16 11.75 -23.02 9.96
N LEU A 17 11.38 -21.77 9.67
CA LEU A 17 12.30 -20.65 9.45
C LEU A 17 12.38 -19.76 10.70
N SER A 18 13.45 -18.98 10.80
CA SER A 18 13.58 -17.92 11.80
C SER A 18 13.35 -16.56 11.16
N VAL A 19 12.46 -15.76 11.73
CA VAL A 19 12.21 -14.37 11.28
C VAL A 19 13.29 -13.44 11.78
N ASN A 20 13.83 -12.60 10.90
CA ASN A 20 14.41 -11.34 11.34
C ASN A 20 13.25 -10.35 11.49
N PRO A 21 12.98 -9.83 12.70
CA PRO A 21 11.86 -8.92 12.88
C PRO A 21 12.10 -7.66 12.03
N SER A 22 11.33 -7.53 10.95
CA SER A 22 11.24 -6.28 10.18
C SER A 22 9.99 -5.51 10.59
N HIS A 23 10.13 -4.19 10.63
CA HIS A 23 9.01 -3.26 10.74
C HIS A 23 8.61 -2.69 9.38
N ASP A 24 9.33 -3.05 8.33
CA ASP A 24 9.09 -2.65 6.95
C ASP A 24 8.27 -3.74 6.23
N ILE A 25 7.13 -3.34 5.68
CA ILE A 25 6.21 -4.23 4.97
C ILE A 25 6.82 -4.77 3.68
N HIS A 26 7.60 -3.96 2.98
CA HIS A 26 8.19 -4.33 1.71
C HIS A 26 9.30 -5.36 1.91
N ASP A 27 10.09 -5.22 2.98
CA ASP A 27 11.06 -6.24 3.38
C ASP A 27 10.37 -7.54 3.76
N LEU A 28 9.26 -7.49 4.50
CA LEU A 28 8.46 -8.68 4.81
C LEU A 28 7.92 -9.35 3.54
N CYS A 29 7.39 -8.60 2.58
CA CYS A 29 6.95 -9.13 1.29
C CYS A 29 8.11 -9.82 0.54
N LYS A 30 9.30 -9.21 0.52
CA LYS A 30 10.49 -9.81 -0.11
C LYS A 30 10.91 -11.10 0.60
N GLU A 31 10.94 -11.10 1.92
CA GLU A 31 11.28 -12.30 2.71
C GLU A 31 10.28 -13.44 2.47
N ILE A 32 8.97 -13.14 2.42
CA ILE A 32 7.93 -14.13 2.09
C ILE A 32 8.19 -14.72 0.70
N LYS A 33 8.39 -13.89 -0.32
CA LYS A 33 8.67 -14.36 -1.70
C LYS A 33 9.92 -15.24 -1.78
N ILE A 34 11.00 -14.86 -1.10
CA ILE A 34 12.26 -15.64 -1.07
C ILE A 34 12.06 -17.02 -0.42
N ASN A 35 11.15 -17.12 0.54
CA ASN A 35 10.91 -18.35 1.31
C ASN A 35 9.66 -19.11 0.88
N GLY A 36 9.11 -18.81 -0.31
CA GLY A 36 7.87 -19.38 -0.83
C GLY A 36 7.82 -20.92 -0.75
N ASP A 37 8.88 -21.61 -1.19
CA ASP A 37 8.96 -23.08 -1.15
C ASP A 37 8.72 -23.65 0.27
N ALA A 38 9.31 -23.02 1.29
CA ALA A 38 9.17 -23.47 2.67
C ALA A 38 7.78 -23.14 3.25
N ILE A 39 7.16 -22.06 2.77
CA ILE A 39 5.80 -21.66 3.15
C ILE A 39 4.76 -22.57 2.50
N GLU A 40 4.97 -22.99 1.25
CA GLU A 40 4.09 -23.93 0.54
C GLU A 40 4.07 -25.32 1.23
N ASP A 41 5.20 -25.73 1.83
CA ASP A 41 5.38 -27.01 2.51
C ASP A 41 4.83 -27.05 3.97
N ILE A 42 4.14 -26.01 4.44
CA ILE A 42 3.57 -25.97 5.79
C ILE A 42 2.49 -27.07 5.98
N ASP A 43 2.51 -27.73 7.13
CA ASP A 43 1.49 -28.71 7.51
C ASP A 43 0.07 -28.11 7.50
N SER A 44 -0.91 -28.86 6.96
CA SER A 44 -2.27 -28.34 6.74
C SER A 44 -2.99 -27.83 8.01
N ASP A 45 -2.70 -28.42 9.18
CA ASP A 45 -3.26 -27.99 10.47
C ASP A 45 -2.72 -26.62 10.91
N LYS A 46 -1.47 -26.32 10.57
CA LYS A 46 -0.88 -24.99 10.78
C LYS A 46 -1.40 -23.98 9.78
N VAL A 47 -1.61 -24.38 8.51
CA VAL A 47 -2.24 -23.51 7.50
C VAL A 47 -3.62 -23.06 7.97
N GLU A 48 -4.46 -23.97 8.49
CA GLU A 48 -5.77 -23.62 9.04
C GLU A 48 -5.66 -22.61 10.19
N SER A 49 -4.74 -22.84 11.14
CA SER A 49 -4.50 -21.93 12.27
C SER A 49 -3.99 -20.55 11.82
N LEU A 50 -3.15 -20.50 10.79
CA LEU A 50 -2.65 -19.26 10.19
C LEU A 50 -3.77 -18.52 9.46
N SER A 51 -4.62 -19.22 8.71
CA SER A 51 -5.79 -18.63 8.05
C SER A 51 -6.74 -17.99 9.06
N GLU A 52 -7.06 -18.67 10.16
CA GLU A 52 -7.86 -18.10 11.24
C GLU A 52 -7.23 -16.85 11.86
N LEU A 53 -5.91 -16.87 12.10
CA LEU A 53 -5.18 -15.72 12.61
C LEU A 53 -5.20 -14.56 11.61
N GLY A 54 -4.95 -14.84 10.33
CA GLY A 54 -4.96 -13.86 9.25
C GLY A 54 -6.30 -13.15 9.14
N LEU A 55 -7.40 -13.92 9.07
CA LEU A 55 -8.77 -13.39 9.06
C LEU A 55 -9.07 -12.55 10.30
N SER A 56 -8.62 -12.99 11.48
CA SER A 56 -8.82 -12.25 12.72
C SER A 56 -8.08 -10.91 12.74
N ILE A 57 -6.92 -10.80 12.09
CA ILE A 57 -6.15 -9.55 12.07
C ILE A 57 -6.56 -8.63 10.92
N SER A 58 -7.28 -9.14 9.92
CA SER A 58 -7.76 -8.38 8.75
C SER A 58 -9.22 -7.93 8.86
N SER A 59 -9.92 -8.23 9.96
CA SER A 59 -11.37 -7.99 10.08
C SER A 59 -11.78 -6.54 10.34
N ASP A 60 -10.87 -5.70 10.82
CA ASP A 60 -11.14 -4.30 11.20
C ASP A 60 -9.88 -3.47 10.91
N LEU A 61 -9.77 -3.00 9.67
CA LEU A 61 -8.59 -2.30 9.17
C LEU A 61 -8.87 -0.82 8.97
N ASP A 62 -8.06 0.00 9.60
CA ASP A 62 -8.01 1.44 9.32
C ASP A 62 -7.34 1.70 7.96
N ILE A 63 -7.67 2.84 7.34
CA ILE A 63 -7.13 3.26 6.03
C ILE A 63 -5.60 3.29 6.00
N GLN A 64 -4.95 3.73 7.08
CA GLN A 64 -3.49 3.80 7.17
C GLN A 64 -2.80 2.41 7.19
N ASP A 65 -3.54 1.35 7.54
CA ASP A 65 -3.01 0.01 7.68
C ASP A 65 -3.46 -0.91 6.54
N ILE A 66 -4.61 -0.67 5.90
CA ILE A 66 -5.19 -1.62 4.94
C ILE A 66 -4.25 -2.00 3.79
N TRP A 67 -3.51 -1.04 3.24
CA TRP A 67 -2.56 -1.30 2.14
C TRP A 67 -1.43 -2.25 2.57
N LYS A 68 -1.04 -2.24 3.84
CA LYS A 68 0.01 -3.11 4.40
C LYS A 68 -0.46 -4.56 4.46
N TYR A 69 -1.73 -4.74 4.85
CA TYR A 69 -2.37 -6.04 4.85
C TYR A 69 -2.55 -6.55 3.42
N ALA A 70 -3.00 -5.70 2.51
CA ALA A 70 -3.12 -6.05 1.10
C ALA A 70 -1.78 -6.49 0.51
N ALA A 71 -0.70 -5.75 0.74
CA ALA A 71 0.64 -6.10 0.27
C ALA A 71 1.11 -7.50 0.75
N ILE A 72 0.93 -7.80 2.04
CA ILE A 72 1.30 -9.08 2.62
C ILE A 72 0.42 -10.21 2.09
N PHE A 73 -0.90 -10.05 2.11
CA PHE A 73 -1.82 -11.13 1.75
C PHE A 73 -1.94 -11.35 0.25
N ASN A 74 -1.74 -10.32 -0.58
CA ASN A 74 -1.56 -10.50 -2.01
C ASN A 74 -0.32 -11.35 -2.31
N THR A 75 0.80 -11.09 -1.61
CA THR A 75 2.00 -11.93 -1.72
C THR A 75 1.75 -13.37 -1.27
N LEU A 76 0.87 -13.58 -0.29
CA LEU A 76 0.55 -14.90 0.26
C LEU A 76 -0.56 -15.65 -0.49
N LYS A 77 -1.29 -14.98 -1.36
CA LYS A 77 -2.41 -15.53 -2.12
C LYS A 77 -2.01 -16.81 -2.88
N GLU A 78 -0.82 -16.80 -3.46
CA GLU A 78 -0.27 -17.94 -4.21
C GLU A 78 0.06 -19.15 -3.33
N PHE A 79 0.17 -18.97 -2.01
CA PHE A 79 0.49 -20.02 -1.03
C PHE A 79 -0.73 -20.51 -0.24
N GLY A 80 -1.95 -20.31 -0.76
CA GLY A 80 -3.18 -20.84 -0.17
C GLY A 80 -3.88 -19.93 0.84
N TYR A 81 -3.49 -18.65 0.92
CA TYR A 81 -4.09 -17.65 1.81
C TYR A 81 -5.06 -16.69 1.11
N SER A 82 -5.65 -17.10 -0.01
CA SER A 82 -6.51 -16.24 -0.84
C SER A 82 -7.76 -15.71 -0.12
N GLU A 83 -8.30 -16.46 0.84
CA GLU A 83 -9.48 -16.03 1.61
C GLU A 83 -9.20 -14.76 2.44
N ILE A 84 -7.96 -14.58 2.93
CA ILE A 84 -7.58 -13.38 3.68
C ILE A 84 -7.46 -12.18 2.75
N ASP A 85 -6.86 -12.37 1.56
CA ASP A 85 -6.82 -11.36 0.51
C ASP A 85 -8.23 -10.88 0.13
N GLU A 86 -9.16 -11.82 -0.10
CA GLU A 86 -10.58 -11.51 -0.37
C GLU A 86 -11.22 -10.70 0.77
N ASN A 87 -10.92 -11.03 2.03
CA ASN A 87 -11.42 -10.26 3.18
C ASN A 87 -10.85 -8.82 3.19
N VAL A 88 -9.56 -8.63 2.90
CA VAL A 88 -8.95 -7.29 2.81
C VAL A 88 -9.60 -6.48 1.68
N GLN A 89 -9.82 -7.10 0.51
CA GLN A 89 -10.47 -6.46 -0.63
C GLN A 89 -11.93 -6.09 -0.35
N SER A 90 -12.66 -6.93 0.41
CA SER A 90 -14.00 -6.62 0.89
C SER A 90 -13.98 -5.39 1.80
N THR A 91 -13.07 -5.35 2.79
CA THR A 91 -12.91 -4.19 3.67
C THR A 91 -12.56 -2.92 2.88
N ALA A 92 -11.70 -3.02 1.87
CA ALA A 92 -11.35 -1.89 1.01
C ALA A 92 -12.58 -1.33 0.29
N SER A 93 -13.41 -2.21 -0.27
CA SER A 93 -14.66 -1.85 -0.96
C SER A 93 -15.70 -1.23 -0.03
N GLU A 94 -15.70 -1.59 1.26
CA GLU A 94 -16.55 -0.98 2.29
C GLU A 94 -16.06 0.40 2.72
N LEU A 95 -14.74 0.63 2.71
CA LEU A 95 -14.14 1.93 3.04
C LEU A 95 -14.30 2.95 1.91
N SER A 96 -14.23 2.51 0.64
CA SER A 96 -14.42 3.37 -0.52
C SER A 96 -14.98 2.57 -1.69
N GLY A 97 -16.18 2.92 -2.14
CA GLY A 97 -16.86 2.26 -3.27
C GLY A 97 -16.49 2.85 -4.64
N SER A 98 -15.74 3.95 -4.68
CA SER A 98 -15.23 4.54 -5.93
C SER A 98 -13.87 5.23 -5.72
N TRP A 99 -13.17 5.53 -6.82
CA TRP A 99 -11.91 6.27 -6.73
C TRP A 99 -12.11 7.73 -6.29
N GLU A 100 -13.24 8.35 -6.63
CA GLU A 100 -13.60 9.72 -6.21
C GLU A 100 -13.93 9.80 -4.71
N GLU A 101 -14.55 8.75 -4.16
CA GLU A 101 -14.79 8.63 -2.72
C GLU A 101 -13.46 8.59 -1.97
N ALA A 102 -12.47 7.83 -2.46
CA ALA A 102 -11.13 7.82 -1.89
C ALA A 102 -10.46 9.21 -1.95
N VAL A 103 -10.68 9.99 -3.02
CA VAL A 103 -10.19 11.38 -3.13
C VAL A 103 -10.84 12.27 -2.07
N THR A 104 -12.14 12.06 -1.83
CA THR A 104 -12.90 12.80 -0.81
C THR A 104 -12.42 12.47 0.60
N ILE A 105 -12.14 11.19 0.88
CA ILE A 105 -11.56 10.71 2.13
C ILE A 105 -10.19 11.37 2.37
N LEU A 106 -9.29 11.31 1.39
CA LEU A 106 -7.98 11.96 1.47
C LEU A 106 -8.12 13.47 1.72
N SER A 107 -8.96 14.15 0.93
CA SER A 107 -9.18 15.59 1.06
C SER A 107 -9.69 15.99 2.45
N THR A 108 -10.58 15.17 3.02
CA THR A 108 -11.11 15.37 4.37
C THR A 108 -10.00 15.24 5.41
N LYS A 109 -9.21 14.16 5.34
CA LYS A 109 -8.06 13.96 6.22
C LYS A 109 -7.06 15.10 6.14
N ILE A 110 -6.74 15.58 4.94
CA ILE A 110 -5.85 16.73 4.74
C ILE A 110 -6.43 18.00 5.38
N SER A 111 -7.73 18.23 5.29
CA SER A 111 -8.34 19.43 5.89
C SER A 111 -8.36 19.40 7.42
N GLU A 112 -8.30 18.22 8.02
CA GLU A 112 -8.34 17.99 9.47
C GLU A 112 -6.94 17.76 10.07
N THR A 113 -5.92 17.54 9.23
CA THR A 113 -4.56 17.27 9.70
C THR A 113 -3.93 18.51 10.34
N ASN A 114 -3.17 18.31 11.40
CA ASN A 114 -2.39 19.35 12.08
C ASN A 114 -0.88 19.07 11.94
N VAL A 115 -0.47 18.31 10.93
CA VAL A 115 0.96 18.11 10.61
C VAL A 115 1.52 19.48 10.24
N THR A 116 2.47 19.96 11.05
CA THR A 116 3.15 21.25 10.88
C THR A 116 4.65 21.03 10.71
N SER A 117 5.43 22.09 10.50
CA SER A 117 6.88 21.98 10.31
C SER A 117 7.62 21.40 11.52
N ASP A 118 6.99 21.43 12.69
CA ASP A 118 7.51 20.83 13.93
C ASP A 118 6.99 19.39 14.17
N ALA A 119 6.25 18.81 13.21
CA ALA A 119 5.76 17.44 13.31
C ALA A 119 6.92 16.45 13.45
N ASP A 120 6.72 15.44 14.29
CA ASP A 120 7.71 14.38 14.42
C ASP A 120 7.63 13.40 13.23
N GLU A 121 8.65 12.56 13.10
CA GLU A 121 8.74 11.57 12.03
C GLU A 121 7.56 10.60 12.02
N LYS A 122 6.97 10.33 13.20
CA LYS A 122 5.81 9.46 13.32
C LYS A 122 4.57 10.11 12.73
N ASP A 123 4.28 11.36 13.06
CA ASP A 123 3.13 12.09 12.52
C ASP A 123 3.19 12.18 10.99
N ILE A 124 4.40 12.36 10.44
CA ILE A 124 4.65 12.36 8.99
C ILE A 124 4.43 10.97 8.41
N THR A 125 4.97 9.92 9.04
CA THR A 125 4.80 8.53 8.60
C THR A 125 3.33 8.10 8.62
N ASP A 126 2.59 8.44 9.68
CA ASP A 126 1.15 8.12 9.81
C ASP A 126 0.34 8.84 8.70
N LEU A 127 0.73 10.07 8.30
CA LEU A 127 0.14 10.77 7.16
C LEU A 127 0.46 10.08 5.83
N VAL A 128 1.72 9.68 5.61
CA VAL A 128 2.14 8.95 4.40
C VAL A 128 1.39 7.63 4.28
N ASP A 129 1.32 6.86 5.36
CA ASP A 129 0.57 5.60 5.43
C ASP A 129 -0.90 5.80 5.05
N TYR A 130 -1.51 6.89 5.53
CA TYR A 130 -2.88 7.24 5.17
C TYR A 130 -3.03 7.59 3.69
N ILE A 131 -2.09 8.33 3.11
CA ILE A 131 -2.08 8.67 1.67
C ILE A 131 -1.98 7.39 0.82
N ILE A 132 -1.07 6.48 1.16
CA ILE A 132 -0.92 5.19 0.47
C ILE A 132 -2.17 4.33 0.65
N GLY A 133 -2.78 4.35 1.84
CA GLY A 133 -4.07 3.74 2.11
C GLY A 133 -5.16 4.23 1.15
N CYS A 134 -5.31 5.54 1.00
CA CYS A 134 -6.29 6.12 0.07
C CYS A 134 -5.96 5.78 -1.40
N MET A 135 -4.67 5.74 -1.75
CA MET A 135 -4.23 5.33 -3.08
C MET A 135 -4.65 3.89 -3.38
N PHE A 136 -4.39 2.96 -2.44
CA PHE A 136 -4.83 1.58 -2.58
C PHE A 136 -6.35 1.50 -2.76
N LEU A 137 -7.14 2.15 -1.89
CA LEU A 137 -8.60 2.16 -2.02
C LEU A 137 -9.06 2.68 -3.40
N GLY A 138 -8.46 3.77 -3.85
CA GLY A 138 -8.83 4.40 -5.11
C GLY A 138 -8.45 3.59 -6.34
N VAL A 139 -7.25 3.00 -6.35
CA VAL A 139 -6.78 2.14 -7.45
C VAL A 139 -7.56 0.83 -7.50
N GLU A 140 -7.84 0.17 -6.37
CA GLU A 140 -8.67 -1.05 -6.35
C GLU A 140 -10.08 -0.79 -6.86
N ALA A 141 -10.72 0.31 -6.42
CA ALA A 141 -12.04 0.67 -6.91
C ALA A 141 -12.01 0.93 -8.43
N ALA A 142 -10.99 1.63 -8.92
CA ALA A 142 -10.82 1.90 -10.35
C ALA A 142 -10.56 0.62 -11.17
N LEU A 143 -9.74 -0.31 -10.67
CA LEU A 143 -9.50 -1.61 -11.31
C LEU A 143 -10.80 -2.42 -11.42
N ASN A 144 -11.56 -2.51 -10.33
CA ASN A 144 -12.83 -3.24 -10.29
C ASN A 144 -13.88 -2.67 -11.25
N ASP A 145 -13.89 -1.35 -11.45
CA ASP A 145 -14.79 -0.66 -12.38
C ASP A 145 -14.23 -0.54 -13.81
N SER A 146 -13.03 -1.07 -14.06
CA SER A 146 -12.28 -0.91 -15.32
C SER A 146 -12.15 0.56 -15.76
N ASN A 147 -11.81 1.43 -14.80
CA ASN A 147 -11.76 2.88 -14.97
C ASN A 147 -10.31 3.41 -15.05
N ASP A 148 -9.83 3.61 -16.27
CA ASP A 148 -8.50 4.17 -16.54
C ASP A 148 -8.25 5.53 -15.87
N GLU A 149 -9.26 6.40 -15.82
CA GLU A 149 -9.14 7.76 -15.25
C GLU A 149 -8.87 7.69 -13.75
N GLY A 150 -9.54 6.77 -13.04
CA GLY A 150 -9.30 6.56 -11.62
C GLY A 150 -7.87 6.11 -11.33
N ILE A 151 -7.33 5.20 -12.16
CA ILE A 151 -5.93 4.74 -12.03
C ILE A 151 -4.96 5.89 -12.31
N ASP A 152 -5.17 6.66 -13.39
CA ASP A 152 -4.32 7.82 -13.72
C ASP A 152 -4.29 8.85 -12.61
N VAL A 153 -5.46 9.22 -12.08
CA VAL A 153 -5.59 10.22 -11.03
C VAL A 153 -4.78 9.84 -9.79
N TRP A 154 -4.83 8.57 -9.40
CA TRP A 154 -4.12 8.09 -8.21
C TRP A 154 -2.63 7.86 -8.46
N VAL A 155 -2.28 7.12 -9.52
CA VAL A 155 -0.89 6.76 -9.80
C VAL A 155 -0.06 7.98 -10.14
N MET A 156 -0.54 8.81 -11.08
CA MET A 156 0.18 10.01 -11.49
C MET A 156 0.11 11.10 -10.41
N GLY A 157 -1.02 11.22 -9.72
CA GLY A 157 -1.19 12.24 -8.68
C GLY A 157 -0.29 12.04 -7.47
N VAL A 158 -0.09 10.80 -7.01
CA VAL A 158 0.86 10.49 -5.93
C VAL A 158 2.31 10.49 -6.45
N GLY A 159 2.55 9.99 -7.66
CA GLY A 159 3.88 9.97 -8.26
C GLY A 159 4.45 11.37 -8.55
N SER A 160 3.56 12.32 -8.86
CA SER A 160 3.90 13.66 -9.34
C SER A 160 3.33 14.75 -8.43
N ILE A 161 3.43 14.61 -7.10
CA ILE A 161 2.86 15.59 -6.15
C ILE A 161 3.34 17.03 -6.35
N CYS A 162 4.43 17.26 -7.09
CA CYS A 162 4.97 18.58 -7.37
C CYS A 162 4.54 19.15 -8.73
N ASP A 163 3.81 18.38 -9.54
CA ASP A 163 3.35 18.79 -10.86
C ASP A 163 1.89 19.27 -10.75
N ASP A 164 1.67 20.50 -11.20
CA ASP A 164 0.38 21.17 -11.10
C ASP A 164 -0.68 20.45 -11.95
N GLY A 165 -1.87 20.23 -11.40
CA GLY A 165 -3.07 19.84 -12.17
C GLY A 165 -3.53 18.40 -11.98
N HIS A 166 -2.86 17.61 -11.14
CA HIS A 166 -3.37 16.32 -10.69
C HIS A 166 -4.16 16.50 -9.39
N PRO A 167 -5.45 16.16 -9.32
CA PRO A 167 -6.30 16.50 -8.16
C PRO A 167 -5.81 15.87 -6.85
N VAL A 168 -5.26 14.65 -6.89
CA VAL A 168 -4.62 14.00 -5.74
C VAL A 168 -3.31 14.70 -5.38
N GLY A 169 -2.46 14.96 -6.38
CA GLY A 169 -1.19 15.67 -6.20
C GLY A 169 -1.37 17.05 -5.58
N ASP A 170 -2.29 17.86 -6.13
CA ASP A 170 -2.67 19.18 -5.62
C ASP A 170 -3.19 19.11 -4.17
N THR A 171 -3.94 18.06 -3.83
CA THR A 171 -4.47 17.84 -2.48
C THR A 171 -3.34 17.56 -1.48
N ILE A 172 -2.40 16.67 -1.84
CA ILE A 172 -1.24 16.34 -1.01
C ILE A 172 -0.30 17.55 -0.91
N PHE A 173 -0.06 18.26 -2.02
CA PHE A 173 0.76 19.46 -2.06
C PHE A 173 0.21 20.51 -1.08
N LYS A 174 -1.10 20.74 -1.09
CA LYS A 174 -1.76 21.67 -0.19
C LYS A 174 -1.61 21.26 1.28
N ALA A 175 -1.62 19.96 1.58
CA ALA A 175 -1.36 19.47 2.93
C ALA A 175 0.03 19.87 3.45
N CYS A 176 0.98 19.98 2.52
CA CYS A 176 2.38 20.22 2.81
C CYS A 176 2.82 21.64 2.44
N GLU A 177 1.93 22.64 2.50
CA GLU A 177 2.22 24.02 2.06
C GLU A 177 3.48 24.62 2.72
N ASP A 178 3.80 24.20 3.95
CA ASP A 178 5.10 24.48 4.57
C ASP A 178 6.23 23.73 3.85
N PHE A 179 7.20 24.49 3.36
CA PHE A 179 8.33 23.98 2.60
C PHE A 179 9.06 22.82 3.29
N SER A 180 9.25 22.86 4.61
CA SER A 180 9.97 21.80 5.34
C SER A 180 9.17 20.50 5.39
N ILE A 181 7.85 20.60 5.63
CA ILE A 181 6.95 19.45 5.60
C ILE A 181 6.90 18.86 4.20
N LYS A 182 6.83 19.71 3.18
CA LYS A 182 6.77 19.30 1.78
C LYS A 182 7.90 18.34 1.41
N TYR A 183 9.14 18.65 1.75
CA TYR A 183 10.25 17.75 1.45
C TYR A 183 10.18 16.48 2.28
N SER A 184 9.91 16.57 3.58
CA SER A 184 9.80 15.38 4.42
C SER A 184 8.70 14.42 3.95
N VAL A 185 7.51 14.93 3.63
CA VAL A 185 6.42 14.12 3.09
C VAL A 185 6.77 13.62 1.69
N ARG A 186 7.30 14.46 0.81
CA ARG A 186 7.69 14.05 -0.55
C ARG A 186 8.70 12.91 -0.54
N ASP A 187 9.73 13.02 0.27
CA ASP A 187 10.82 12.06 0.30
C ASP A 187 10.32 10.70 0.84
N ILE A 188 9.59 10.72 1.96
CA ILE A 188 9.03 9.49 2.57
C ILE A 188 7.91 8.90 1.70
N LEU A 189 7.00 9.72 1.19
CA LEU A 189 5.90 9.28 0.33
C LEU A 189 6.42 8.71 -0.98
N GLY A 190 7.43 9.34 -1.61
CA GLY A 190 7.98 8.89 -2.88
C GLY A 190 8.57 7.48 -2.77
N ASP A 191 9.41 7.25 -1.76
CA ASP A 191 10.03 5.93 -1.53
C ASP A 191 8.98 4.88 -1.17
N SER A 192 8.07 5.19 -0.25
CA SER A 192 7.01 4.27 0.17
C SER A 192 6.01 3.99 -0.95
N PHE A 193 5.70 4.96 -1.81
CA PHE A 193 4.80 4.78 -2.95
C PHE A 193 5.40 3.86 -4.00
N ILE A 194 6.67 4.04 -4.35
CA ILE A 194 7.39 3.16 -5.28
C ILE A 194 7.36 1.72 -4.78
N GLN A 195 7.70 1.50 -3.50
CA GLN A 195 7.67 0.15 -2.94
C GLN A 195 6.25 -0.40 -2.81
N ALA A 196 5.24 0.44 -2.55
CA ALA A 196 3.84 0.02 -2.50
C ALA A 196 3.34 -0.45 -3.87
N LEU A 197 3.68 0.23 -4.97
CA LEU A 197 3.34 -0.22 -6.32
C LEU A 197 3.93 -1.59 -6.64
N LEU A 198 5.17 -1.85 -6.21
CA LEU A 198 5.81 -3.15 -6.37
C LEU A 198 5.13 -4.24 -5.53
N SER A 199 4.80 -3.94 -4.27
CA SER A 199 4.21 -4.91 -3.35
C SER A 199 2.74 -5.22 -3.63
N LEU A 200 1.96 -4.22 -4.04
CA LEU A 200 0.52 -4.35 -4.30
C LEU A 200 0.25 -4.83 -5.73
N TYR A 201 0.95 -4.27 -6.71
CA TYR A 201 0.62 -4.40 -8.13
C TYR A 201 1.70 -5.10 -8.96
N SER A 202 2.81 -5.52 -8.33
CA SER A 202 3.97 -6.09 -9.03
C SER A 202 4.53 -5.16 -10.12
N VAL A 203 4.37 -3.85 -9.96
CA VAL A 203 4.91 -2.83 -10.85
C VAL A 203 6.21 -2.30 -10.29
N ASP A 204 7.33 -2.63 -10.92
CA ASP A 204 8.64 -2.06 -10.60
C ASP A 204 8.78 -0.69 -11.27
N VAL A 205 8.73 0.38 -10.47
CA VAL A 205 8.82 1.76 -10.98
C VAL A 205 10.18 2.05 -11.63
N ASP A 206 11.24 1.34 -11.21
CA ASP A 206 12.58 1.57 -11.75
C ASP A 206 12.70 1.11 -13.20
N ASP A 207 11.81 0.23 -13.69
CA ASP A 207 11.72 -0.13 -15.11
C ASP A 207 11.25 1.04 -16.00
N TYR A 208 10.65 2.07 -15.41
CA TYR A 208 10.09 3.25 -16.09
C TYR A 208 10.87 4.54 -15.77
N ARG A 209 12.04 4.40 -15.14
CA ARG A 209 12.90 5.52 -14.78
C ARG A 209 13.94 5.77 -15.88
N ASP A 210 13.99 7.02 -16.34
CA ASP A 210 15.08 7.54 -17.16
C ASP A 210 16.02 8.39 -16.30
N ASP A 211 17.33 8.19 -16.46
CA ASP A 211 18.37 8.87 -15.68
C ASP A 211 18.35 10.40 -15.87
N ASP A 212 17.87 10.90 -17.01
CA ASP A 212 17.81 12.32 -17.36
C ASP A 212 16.40 12.93 -17.16
N GLU A 213 15.34 12.15 -17.37
CA GLU A 213 13.95 12.64 -17.38
C GLU A 213 13.13 12.28 -16.13
N GLY A 214 13.62 11.38 -15.27
CA GLY A 214 12.90 10.93 -14.07
C GLY A 214 11.98 9.74 -14.35
N VAL A 215 10.93 9.57 -13.53
CA VAL A 215 9.97 8.46 -13.68
C VAL A 215 8.85 8.85 -14.64
N ASP A 216 8.59 8.02 -15.65
CA ASP A 216 7.44 8.17 -16.54
C ASP A 216 6.18 7.60 -15.87
N TRP A 217 5.47 8.44 -15.11
CA TRP A 217 4.26 8.03 -14.38
C TRP A 217 3.08 7.68 -15.29
N ASP A 218 3.04 8.16 -16.53
CA ASP A 218 2.06 7.72 -17.53
C ASP A 218 2.26 6.24 -17.85
N GLN A 219 3.51 5.80 -18.02
CA GLN A 219 3.83 4.40 -18.26
C GLN A 219 3.59 3.52 -17.02
N VAL A 220 3.92 4.01 -15.82
CA VAL A 220 3.62 3.31 -14.56
C VAL A 220 2.11 3.10 -14.42
N SER A 221 1.31 4.13 -14.66
CA SER A 221 -0.16 4.02 -14.69
C SER A 221 -0.62 3.00 -15.74
N GLY A 222 -0.02 3.07 -16.94
CA GLY A 222 -0.23 2.10 -18.01
C GLY A 222 0.06 0.64 -17.62
N ALA A 223 1.02 0.40 -16.73
CA ALA A 223 1.33 -0.92 -16.20
C ALA A 223 0.26 -1.41 -15.22
N VAL A 224 -0.21 -0.54 -14.32
CA VAL A 224 -1.30 -0.86 -13.38
C VAL A 224 -2.60 -1.17 -14.13
N LYS A 225 -2.91 -0.43 -15.20
CA LYS A 225 -4.07 -0.66 -16.07
C LYS A 225 -4.09 -2.04 -16.74
N GLN A 226 -2.94 -2.69 -16.91
CA GLN A 226 -2.87 -4.04 -17.49
C GLN A 226 -3.38 -5.12 -16.53
N LEU A 227 -3.68 -4.78 -15.27
CA LEU A 227 -4.22 -5.68 -14.26
C LEU A 227 -5.76 -5.82 -14.32
N MET A 228 -6.45 -4.99 -15.12
CA MET A 228 -7.89 -5.11 -15.41
C MET A 228 -8.21 -6.35 -16.27
#